data_AF-A0AAW6SX10-F1
#
_entry.id   AF-A0AAW6SX10-F1
#
_cell.length_a   1.000
_cell.length_b   1.000
_cell.length_c   1.000
_cell.angle_alpha   90.00
_cell.angle_beta   90.00
_cell.angle_gamma   90.00
#
_symmetry.space_group_name_H-M   'P 1'
#
loop_
_entity.id
_entity.type
_entity.pdbx_description
1 polymer ?
#
loop_
_entity_poly.entity_id
_entity_poly.type
_entity_poly.pdbx_seq_one_letter_code
_entity_poly.pdbx_strand_id
1 'polypeptide(L)'
;MSIQRLIEKIRNNDVVLWAGSGLSFYAGMPKVSEIINEILEKCTEEEKNYIQGKTNLAEVANDFIAMRSGSRHELNTILFNLIDKDPSSLKYHKMLSEIPQINTIITTNYDKLFELAYERDIYPIISNSHIPYANSKRVDLYKVHGDIGVPDSILISSKDYTEFFNEEQNPIWTKIKSIVAEKTILFVGFSLADQNIDYLINNVIRSLGSNQKEFFLVSPNMPPFKVNELKSKKVEYINMTGEDFITQVHSEIKKK
;
A
#
# COMPACT_ATOMS: atom_id res chain seq x y z
N MET A 1 8.68 -19.56 14.16
CA MET A 1 10.05 -19.13 13.81
C MET A 1 10.05 -17.80 13.07
N SER A 2 9.41 -17.66 11.90
CA SER A 2 9.35 -16.40 11.14
C SER A 2 8.71 -15.24 11.90
N ILE A 3 7.51 -15.45 12.47
CA ILE A 3 6.81 -14.41 13.22
C ILE A 3 7.58 -13.93 14.45
N GLN A 4 8.29 -14.82 15.15
CA GLN A 4 9.07 -14.45 16.35
C GLN A 4 10.28 -13.58 16.00
N ARG A 5 10.98 -13.88 14.89
CA ARG A 5 12.02 -13.01 14.33
C ARG A 5 11.47 -11.64 13.96
N LEU A 6 10.29 -11.60 13.34
CA LEU A 6 9.63 -10.35 13.00
C LEU A 6 9.28 -9.53 14.25
N ILE A 7 8.73 -10.16 15.30
CA ILE A 7 8.46 -9.48 16.58
C ILE A 7 9.73 -8.88 17.19
N GLU A 8 10.86 -9.58 17.15
CA GLU A 8 12.15 -9.05 17.63
C GLU A 8 12.59 -7.82 16.80
N LYS A 9 12.44 -7.89 15.47
CA LYS A 9 12.73 -6.75 14.59
C LYS A 9 11.82 -5.56 14.86
N ILE A 10 10.53 -5.79 15.11
CA ILE A 10 9.59 -4.74 15.52
C ILE A 10 10.08 -4.13 16.84
N ARG A 11 10.40 -4.92 17.86
CA ARG A 11 10.90 -4.42 19.16
C ARG A 11 12.18 -3.58 19.03
N ASN A 12 13.00 -3.83 18.00
CA ASN A 12 14.23 -3.11 17.71
C ASN A 12 14.05 -1.87 16.82
N ASN A 13 12.81 -1.44 16.52
CA ASN A 13 12.51 -0.32 15.61
C ASN A 13 13.12 -0.50 14.19
N ASP A 14 13.24 -1.75 13.74
CA ASP A 14 13.84 -2.12 12.44
C ASP A 14 12.80 -2.31 11.34
N VAL A 15 11.51 -2.25 11.68
CA VAL A 15 10.41 -2.61 10.75
C VAL A 15 9.67 -1.39 10.25
N VAL A 16 9.43 -1.37 8.95
CA VAL A 16 8.51 -0.46 8.28
C VAL A 16 7.31 -1.26 7.80
N LEU A 17 6.11 -0.80 8.18
CA LEU A 17 4.87 -1.39 7.68
C LEU A 17 4.62 -0.87 6.28
N TRP A 18 4.47 -1.78 5.32
CA TRP A 18 3.91 -1.48 4.02
C TRP A 18 2.48 -2.04 3.97
N ALA A 19 1.49 -1.16 3.88
CA ALA A 19 0.07 -1.51 3.92
C ALA A 19 -0.58 -1.36 2.53
N GLY A 20 -1.18 -2.44 2.04
CA GLY A 20 -2.01 -2.48 0.84
C GLY A 20 -3.51 -2.45 1.14
N SER A 21 -4.33 -2.42 0.09
CA SER A 21 -5.79 -2.18 0.20
C SER A 21 -6.53 -3.29 0.93
N GLY A 22 -5.97 -4.50 0.97
CA GLY A 22 -6.53 -5.62 1.71
C GLY A 22 -6.63 -5.36 3.21
N LEU A 23 -5.79 -4.46 3.77
CA LEU A 23 -5.87 -4.06 5.18
C LEU A 23 -7.01 -3.05 5.43
N SER A 24 -7.68 -2.55 4.39
CA SER A 24 -8.79 -1.60 4.52
C SER A 24 -10.17 -2.24 4.33
N PHE A 25 -10.25 -3.50 3.87
CA PHE A 25 -11.53 -4.16 3.55
C PHE A 25 -12.44 -4.33 4.78
N TYR A 26 -11.87 -4.66 5.94
CA TYR A 26 -12.64 -4.79 7.18
C TYR A 26 -13.33 -3.47 7.59
N ALA A 27 -12.80 -2.34 7.12
CA ALA A 27 -13.31 -0.99 7.40
C ALA A 27 -14.32 -0.50 6.37
N GLY A 28 -14.72 -1.35 5.40
CA GLY A 28 -15.70 -1.02 4.37
C GLY A 28 -15.12 -0.33 3.13
N MET A 29 -13.78 -0.31 2.98
CA MET A 29 -13.14 0.24 1.78
C MET A 29 -13.25 -0.74 0.59
N PRO A 30 -13.37 -0.21 -0.64
CA PRO A 30 -13.66 -1.03 -1.81
C PRO A 30 -12.48 -1.93 -2.19
N LYS A 31 -12.81 -3.08 -2.76
CA LYS A 31 -11.88 -3.91 -3.53
C LYS A 31 -11.62 -3.26 -4.88
N VAL A 32 -10.48 -3.63 -5.48
CA VAL A 32 -10.15 -3.25 -6.86
C VAL A 32 -11.26 -3.60 -7.85
N SER A 33 -11.88 -4.76 -7.71
CA SER A 33 -13.00 -5.18 -8.57
C SER A 33 -14.20 -4.26 -8.48
N GLU A 34 -14.48 -3.69 -7.30
CA GLU A 34 -15.60 -2.76 -7.11
C GLU A 34 -15.30 -1.42 -7.78
N ILE A 35 -14.05 -0.93 -7.71
CA ILE A 35 -13.62 0.27 -8.44
C ILE A 35 -13.75 0.05 -9.95
N ILE A 36 -13.29 -1.09 -10.48
CA ILE A 36 -13.42 -1.43 -11.91
C ILE A 36 -14.89 -1.46 -12.32
N ASN A 37 -15.76 -2.08 -11.51
CA ASN A 37 -17.19 -2.15 -11.81
C ASN A 37 -17.83 -0.76 -11.87
N GLU A 38 -17.53 0.14 -10.94
CA GLU A 38 -18.04 1.51 -10.99
C GLU A 38 -17.55 2.30 -12.22
N ILE A 39 -16.31 2.07 -12.65
CA ILE A 39 -15.81 2.63 -13.93
C ILE A 39 -16.64 2.10 -15.10
N LEU A 40 -16.86 0.78 -15.16
CA LEU A 40 -17.64 0.16 -16.23
C LEU A 40 -19.09 0.64 -16.25
N GLU A 41 -19.71 0.89 -15.10
CA GLU A 41 -21.06 1.49 -15.00
C GLU A 41 -21.14 2.89 -15.63
N LYS A 42 -20.03 3.63 -15.69
CA LYS A 42 -19.94 4.94 -16.37
C LYS A 42 -19.57 4.85 -17.84
N CYS A 43 -19.25 3.66 -18.34
CA CYS A 43 -18.92 3.43 -19.75
C CYS A 43 -20.18 3.19 -20.60
N THR A 44 -20.13 3.63 -21.85
CA THR A 44 -21.06 3.18 -22.89
C THR A 44 -20.86 1.70 -23.20
N GLU A 45 -21.81 1.05 -23.87
CA GLU A 45 -21.66 -0.36 -24.26
C GLU A 45 -20.45 -0.62 -25.17
N GLU A 46 -20.09 0.33 -26.05
CA GLU A 46 -18.89 0.23 -26.88
C GLU A 46 -17.61 0.29 -26.04
N GLU A 47 -17.53 1.23 -25.10
CA GLU A 47 -16.40 1.37 -24.16
C GLU A 47 -16.26 0.15 -23.26
N LYS A 48 -17.39 -0.38 -22.74
CA LYS A 48 -17.41 -1.62 -21.96
C LYS A 48 -16.81 -2.77 -22.75
N ASN A 49 -17.21 -2.96 -24.01
CA ASN A 49 -16.69 -4.03 -24.86
C ASN A 49 -15.18 -3.91 -25.10
N TYR A 50 -14.64 -2.69 -25.16
CA TYR A 50 -13.19 -2.46 -25.29
C TYR A 50 -12.41 -2.83 -24.02
N ILE A 51 -12.98 -2.52 -22.85
CA ILE A 51 -12.34 -2.77 -21.55
C ILE A 51 -12.62 -4.21 -21.06
N GLN A 52 -13.64 -4.87 -21.60
CA GLN A 52 -14.11 -6.18 -21.17
C GLN A 52 -12.95 -7.20 -21.16
N GLY A 53 -12.73 -7.83 -20.00
CA GLY A 53 -11.67 -8.81 -19.81
C GLY A 53 -10.37 -8.26 -19.22
N LYS A 54 -10.20 -6.93 -19.16
CA LYS A 54 -9.11 -6.32 -18.37
C LYS A 54 -9.40 -6.47 -16.89
N THR A 55 -8.45 -7.04 -16.16
CA THR A 55 -8.54 -7.24 -14.70
C THR A 55 -7.61 -6.31 -13.93
N ASN A 56 -6.74 -5.59 -14.65
CA ASN A 56 -5.80 -4.64 -14.07
C ASN A 56 -6.42 -3.24 -14.00
N LEU A 57 -6.56 -2.71 -12.79
CA LEU A 57 -7.12 -1.37 -12.56
C LEU A 57 -6.33 -0.26 -13.24
N ALA A 58 -5.01 -0.39 -13.36
CA ALA A 58 -4.16 0.62 -13.98
C ALA A 58 -4.44 0.79 -15.47
N GLU A 59 -4.64 -0.34 -16.16
CA GLU A 59 -5.00 -0.34 -17.57
C GLU A 59 -6.42 0.19 -17.76
N VAL A 60 -7.37 -0.29 -16.94
CA VAL A 60 -8.78 0.17 -16.97
C VAL A 60 -8.87 1.68 -16.74
N ALA A 61 -8.18 2.20 -15.72
CA ALA A 61 -8.17 3.61 -15.40
C ALA A 61 -7.50 4.44 -16.51
N ASN A 62 -6.41 3.94 -17.11
CA ASN A 62 -5.75 4.61 -18.22
C ASN A 62 -6.68 4.79 -19.42
N ASP A 63 -7.37 3.72 -19.81
CA ASP A 63 -8.29 3.77 -20.95
C ASP A 63 -9.49 4.65 -20.66
N PHE A 64 -10.04 4.56 -19.45
CA PHE A 64 -11.16 5.40 -19.04
C PHE A 64 -10.80 6.90 -19.10
N ILE A 65 -9.61 7.27 -18.63
CA ILE A 65 -9.11 8.65 -18.76
C ILE A 65 -8.99 9.05 -20.23
N ALA A 66 -8.47 8.18 -21.10
CA ALA A 66 -8.36 8.45 -22.53
C ALA A 66 -9.73 8.64 -23.20
N MET A 67 -10.72 7.82 -22.85
CA MET A 67 -12.12 7.93 -23.30
C MET A 67 -12.78 9.24 -22.84
N ARG A 68 -12.29 9.84 -21.76
CA ARG A 68 -12.72 11.16 -21.26
C ARG A 68 -11.82 12.29 -21.74
N SER A 69 -11.16 12.13 -22.89
CA SER A 69 -10.27 13.13 -23.51
C SER A 69 -9.13 13.60 -22.59
N GLY A 70 -8.63 12.70 -21.74
CA GLY A 70 -7.58 12.99 -20.76
C GLY A 70 -8.07 13.58 -19.43
N SER A 71 -9.36 13.84 -19.28
CA SER A 71 -9.92 14.34 -18.03
C SER A 71 -9.99 13.25 -16.96
N ARG A 72 -9.54 13.58 -15.74
CA ARG A 72 -9.63 12.70 -14.56
C ARG A 72 -10.86 12.96 -13.70
N HIS A 73 -11.67 13.96 -14.03
CA HIS A 73 -12.74 14.45 -13.15
C HIS A 73 -13.73 13.33 -12.77
N GLU A 74 -14.19 12.55 -13.75
CA GLU A 74 -15.15 11.47 -13.50
C GLU A 74 -14.52 10.32 -12.70
N LEU A 75 -13.29 9.94 -13.01
CA LEU A 75 -12.55 8.92 -12.25
C LEU A 75 -12.38 9.34 -10.78
N ASN A 76 -11.95 10.58 -10.55
CA ASN A 76 -11.78 11.11 -9.20
C ASN A 76 -13.12 11.17 -8.45
N THR A 77 -14.22 11.46 -9.15
CA THR A 77 -15.57 11.44 -8.55
C THR A 77 -15.97 10.02 -8.13
N ILE A 78 -15.71 9.02 -8.97
CA ILE A 78 -15.94 7.60 -8.62
C ILE A 78 -15.15 7.22 -7.36
N LEU A 79 -13.85 7.52 -7.33
CA LEU A 79 -12.98 7.22 -6.20
C LEU A 79 -13.46 7.91 -4.93
N PHE A 80 -13.84 9.18 -5.03
CA PHE A 80 -14.33 9.97 -3.89
C PHE A 80 -15.59 9.33 -3.28
N ASN A 81 -16.58 8.99 -4.11
CA ASN A 81 -17.82 8.36 -3.64
C ASN A 81 -17.60 6.99 -3.00
N LEU A 82 -16.60 6.23 -3.46
CA LEU A 82 -16.31 4.90 -2.94
C LEU A 82 -15.50 4.92 -1.64
N ILE A 83 -14.60 5.91 -1.49
CA ILE A 83 -13.52 5.91 -0.49
C ILE A 83 -13.69 7.00 0.56
N ASP A 84 -14.16 8.20 0.21
CA ASP A 84 -14.35 9.31 1.16
C ASP A 84 -15.67 9.14 1.92
N LYS A 85 -15.67 8.15 2.83
CA LYS A 85 -16.80 7.81 3.69
C LYS A 85 -16.31 7.38 5.07
N ASP A 86 -17.20 7.45 6.06
CA ASP A 86 -16.88 6.98 7.40
C ASP A 86 -16.58 5.48 7.40
N PRO A 87 -15.49 5.05 8.06
CA PRO A 87 -15.12 3.65 8.10
C PRO A 87 -16.05 2.87 9.03
N SER A 88 -16.43 1.66 8.62
CA SER A 88 -17.22 0.75 9.45
C SER A 88 -16.52 0.34 10.74
N SER A 89 -15.18 0.41 10.76
CA SER A 89 -14.36 0.09 11.92
C SER A 89 -12.93 0.64 11.77
N LEU A 90 -12.33 1.02 12.90
CA LEU A 90 -10.91 1.39 13.00
C LEU A 90 -10.09 0.37 13.79
N LYS A 91 -10.67 -0.79 14.14
CA LYS A 91 -10.09 -1.75 15.10
C LYS A 91 -8.61 -2.05 14.87
N TYR A 92 -8.24 -2.54 13.68
CA TYR A 92 -6.87 -2.99 13.42
C TYR A 92 -5.89 -1.83 13.22
N HIS A 93 -6.33 -0.72 12.62
CA HIS A 93 -5.52 0.51 12.54
C HIS A 93 -5.25 1.11 13.94
N LYS A 94 -6.22 1.07 14.87
CA LYS A 94 -6.01 1.44 16.29
C LYS A 94 -5.07 0.47 17.01
N MET A 95 -5.13 -0.82 16.73
CA MET A 95 -4.15 -1.76 17.28
C MET A 95 -2.74 -1.46 16.79
N LEU A 96 -2.59 -1.08 15.52
CA LEU A 96 -1.30 -0.64 14.97
C LEU A 96 -0.80 0.64 15.65
N SER A 97 -1.69 1.62 15.93
CA SER A 97 -1.30 2.86 16.60
C SER A 97 -0.79 2.68 18.03
N GLU A 98 -1.10 1.53 18.64
CA GLU A 98 -0.60 1.14 19.95
C GLU A 98 0.76 0.40 19.90
N ILE A 99 1.40 0.31 18.72
CA ILE A 99 2.73 -0.29 18.51
C ILE A 99 3.73 0.82 18.16
N PRO A 100 4.28 1.55 19.16
CA PRO A 100 5.11 2.74 18.92
C PRO A 100 6.43 2.44 18.19
N GLN A 101 6.83 1.17 18.14
CA GLN A 101 8.05 0.76 17.42
C GLN A 101 7.89 0.78 15.90
N ILE A 102 6.66 0.75 15.38
CA ILE A 102 6.36 0.96 13.96
C ILE A 102 6.10 2.45 13.77
N ASN A 103 7.18 3.22 13.61
CA ASN A 103 7.12 4.68 13.47
C ASN A 103 7.19 5.17 12.01
N THR A 104 7.24 4.24 11.05
CA THR A 104 7.19 4.55 9.62
C THR A 104 6.23 3.58 8.95
N ILE A 105 5.28 4.12 8.21
CA ILE A 105 4.26 3.40 7.46
C ILE A 105 4.32 3.88 6.01
N ILE A 106 4.30 2.94 5.07
CA ILE A 106 4.14 3.19 3.65
C ILE A 106 2.82 2.56 3.23
N THR A 107 2.00 3.27 2.47
CA THR A 107 0.73 2.72 1.96
C THR A 107 0.45 3.11 0.53
N THR A 108 -0.18 2.19 -0.20
CA THR A 108 -0.76 2.40 -1.53
C THR A 108 -2.25 2.77 -1.45
N ASN A 109 -2.78 2.96 -0.24
CA ASN A 109 -4.20 3.21 -0.01
C ASN A 109 -4.50 4.70 -0.04
N TYR A 110 -5.62 5.07 -0.67
CA TYR A 110 -6.08 6.46 -0.75
C TYR A 110 -6.89 6.88 0.48
N ASP A 111 -7.45 5.91 1.22
CA ASP A 111 -8.29 6.11 2.41
C ASP A 111 -7.54 6.79 3.57
N LYS A 112 -8.28 7.29 4.57
CA LYS A 112 -7.73 8.01 5.73
C LYS A 112 -7.67 7.18 7.02
N LEU A 113 -7.66 5.84 6.92
CA LEU A 113 -7.81 4.96 8.10
C LEU A 113 -6.68 5.11 9.12
N PHE A 114 -5.44 5.29 8.65
CA PHE A 114 -4.30 5.51 9.54
C PHE A 114 -4.41 6.87 10.24
N GLU A 115 -4.74 7.92 9.52
CA GLU A 115 -4.92 9.28 10.01
C GLU A 115 -6.03 9.33 11.07
N LEU A 116 -7.16 8.66 10.82
CA LEU A 116 -8.26 8.56 11.76
C LEU A 116 -7.91 7.75 13.02
N ALA A 117 -7.05 6.73 12.91
CA ALA A 117 -6.69 5.88 14.03
C ALA A 117 -5.59 6.47 14.93
N TYR A 118 -4.62 7.18 14.34
CA TYR A 118 -3.47 7.75 15.03
C TYR A 118 -3.68 9.23 15.42
N GLU A 119 -4.67 9.90 14.83
CA GLU A 119 -5.01 11.30 15.10
C GLU A 119 -3.79 12.24 14.93
N ARG A 120 -3.28 12.82 16.03
CA ARG A 120 -2.16 13.77 16.01
C ARG A 120 -0.79 13.10 16.01
N ASP A 121 -0.74 11.79 16.27
CA ASP A 121 0.51 11.03 16.42
C ASP A 121 1.05 10.52 15.08
N ILE A 122 0.42 10.88 13.96
CA ILE A 122 0.83 10.54 12.60
C ILE A 122 0.95 11.78 11.72
N TYR A 123 1.79 11.69 10.70
CA TYR A 123 1.95 12.72 9.70
C TYR A 123 1.90 12.16 8.28
N PRO A 124 0.87 12.50 7.48
CA PRO A 124 0.78 12.06 6.08
C PRO A 124 1.78 12.82 5.20
N ILE A 125 2.54 12.06 4.41
CA ILE A 125 3.53 12.52 3.44
C ILE A 125 3.02 12.05 2.07
N ILE A 126 2.33 12.97 1.38
CA ILE A 126 1.64 12.70 0.11
C ILE A 126 2.45 13.18 -1.10
N SER A 127 3.34 14.16 -0.89
CA SER A 127 4.09 14.84 -1.95
C SER A 127 5.45 15.31 -1.46
N ASN A 128 6.30 15.73 -2.39
CA ASN A 128 7.68 16.17 -2.10
C ASN A 128 7.74 17.32 -1.08
N SER A 129 6.76 18.23 -1.11
CA SER A 129 6.69 19.35 -0.17
C SER A 129 6.47 18.93 1.29
N HIS A 130 5.98 17.71 1.53
CA HIS A 130 5.75 17.19 2.87
C HIS A 130 7.01 16.55 3.50
N ILE A 131 7.99 16.14 2.69
CA ILE A 131 9.20 15.43 3.14
C ILE A 131 9.98 16.19 4.23
N PRO A 132 10.19 17.52 4.15
CA PRO A 132 10.95 18.24 5.18
C PRO A 132 10.31 18.20 6.58
N TYR A 133 9.03 17.85 6.67
CA TYR A 133 8.29 17.78 7.92
C TYR A 133 8.26 16.37 8.53
N ALA A 134 8.74 15.36 7.79
CA ALA A 134 8.93 14.00 8.30
C ALA A 134 9.94 14.03 9.47
N ASN A 135 9.54 13.55 10.64
CA ASN A 135 10.41 13.58 11.82
C ASN A 135 9.98 12.58 12.90
N SER A 136 10.92 12.22 13.77
CA SER A 136 10.77 11.17 14.77
C SER A 136 9.75 11.43 15.90
N LYS A 137 9.07 12.58 15.93
CA LYS A 137 8.06 12.88 16.96
C LYS A 137 6.69 12.26 16.64
N ARG A 138 6.45 11.91 15.39
CA ARG A 138 5.20 11.30 14.91
C ARG A 138 5.54 10.10 14.04
N VAL A 139 4.54 9.27 13.81
CA VAL A 139 4.62 8.22 12.79
C VAL A 139 4.59 8.88 11.41
N ASP A 140 5.60 8.61 10.59
CA ASP A 140 5.63 9.09 9.20
C ASP A 140 4.78 8.15 8.33
N LEU A 141 3.74 8.67 7.69
CA LEU A 141 2.85 7.93 6.79
C LEU A 141 3.09 8.34 5.34
N TYR A 142 3.84 7.55 4.59
CA TYR A 142 4.07 7.79 3.17
C TYR A 142 2.91 7.21 2.34
N LYS A 143 2.11 8.07 1.73
CA LYS A 143 1.00 7.67 0.85
C LYS A 143 1.47 7.71 -0.60
N VAL A 144 2.15 6.66 -1.02
CA VAL A 144 2.91 6.65 -2.29
C VAL A 144 2.02 6.69 -3.53
N HIS A 145 0.73 6.37 -3.41
CA HIS A 145 -0.24 6.46 -4.50
C HIS A 145 -1.15 7.69 -4.38
N GLY A 146 -0.89 8.60 -3.43
CA GLY A 146 -1.70 9.77 -3.20
C GLY A 146 -2.77 9.60 -2.11
N ASP A 147 -3.61 10.62 -1.98
CA ASP A 147 -4.62 10.74 -0.92
C ASP A 147 -5.97 11.15 -1.53
N ILE A 148 -7.06 10.58 -1.03
CA ILE A 148 -8.41 10.90 -1.55
C ILE A 148 -8.81 12.37 -1.33
N GLY A 149 -8.26 13.02 -0.30
CA GLY A 149 -8.42 14.44 -0.02
C GLY A 149 -7.51 15.35 -0.86
N VAL A 150 -6.59 14.79 -1.66
CA VAL A 150 -5.74 15.53 -2.60
C VAL A 150 -5.81 14.86 -3.98
N PRO A 151 -6.91 15.05 -4.74
CA PRO A 151 -7.19 14.27 -5.95
C PRO A 151 -6.09 14.29 -7.02
N ASP A 152 -5.35 15.40 -7.13
CA ASP A 152 -4.25 15.56 -8.10
C ASP A 152 -3.02 14.72 -7.75
N SER A 153 -2.95 14.15 -6.54
CA SER A 153 -1.88 13.25 -6.11
C SER A 153 -2.12 11.78 -6.45
N ILE A 154 -3.34 11.42 -6.86
CA ILE A 154 -3.76 10.03 -7.05
C ILE A 154 -3.02 9.39 -8.22
N LEU A 155 -2.25 8.34 -7.94
CA LEU A 155 -1.63 7.46 -8.95
C LEU A 155 -2.46 6.19 -9.09
N ILE A 156 -3.12 6.04 -10.24
CA ILE A 156 -4.01 4.90 -10.46
C ILE A 156 -3.86 4.28 -11.85
N SER A 157 -3.50 5.07 -12.87
CA SER A 157 -3.37 4.60 -14.26
C SER A 157 -1.96 4.11 -14.60
N SER A 158 -1.84 3.29 -15.65
CA SER A 158 -0.53 2.83 -16.16
C SER A 158 0.41 3.99 -16.50
N LYS A 159 -0.15 5.09 -17.03
CA LYS A 159 0.59 6.32 -17.29
C LYS A 159 1.12 6.94 -16.00
N ASP A 160 0.27 7.09 -14.97
CA ASP A 160 0.67 7.66 -13.67
C ASP A 160 1.85 6.90 -13.07
N TYR A 161 1.79 5.56 -13.06
CA TYR A 161 2.88 4.73 -12.55
C TYR A 161 4.16 4.90 -13.38
N THR A 162 4.03 4.89 -14.70
CA THR A 162 5.19 5.06 -15.60
C THR A 162 5.88 6.40 -15.34
N GLU A 163 5.12 7.49 -15.22
CA GLU A 163 5.66 8.82 -14.94
C GLU A 163 6.29 8.88 -13.54
N PHE A 164 5.59 8.40 -12.51
CA PHE A 164 6.09 8.42 -11.13
C PHE A 164 7.38 7.63 -10.93
N PHE A 165 7.51 6.48 -11.59
CA PHE A 165 8.64 5.57 -11.42
C PHE A 165 9.82 5.86 -12.36
N ASN A 166 9.58 6.48 -13.52
CA ASN A 166 10.64 6.85 -14.46
C ASN A 166 11.29 8.20 -14.14
N GLU A 167 10.66 9.03 -13.30
CA GLU A 167 11.31 10.21 -12.76
C GLU A 167 12.43 9.80 -11.79
N GLU A 168 13.64 9.58 -12.32
CA GLU A 168 14.86 9.28 -11.53
C GLU A 168 15.06 10.27 -10.37
N GLN A 169 14.52 11.49 -10.51
CA GLN A 169 14.65 12.61 -9.59
C GLN A 169 13.47 12.76 -8.62
N ASN A 170 12.47 11.87 -8.60
CA ASN A 170 11.33 12.02 -7.69
C ASN A 170 11.79 11.85 -6.22
N PRO A 171 11.81 12.93 -5.40
CA PRO A 171 12.36 12.89 -4.04
C PRO A 171 11.63 11.93 -3.10
N ILE A 172 10.29 11.86 -3.16
CA ILE A 172 9.53 10.96 -2.29
C ILE A 172 9.88 9.51 -2.62
N TRP A 173 9.96 9.15 -3.90
CA TRP A 173 10.35 7.82 -4.33
C TRP A 173 11.79 7.49 -3.93
N THR A 174 12.70 8.46 -4.05
CA THR A 174 14.08 8.32 -3.57
C THR A 174 14.15 8.06 -2.06
N LYS A 175 13.33 8.75 -1.27
CA LYS A 175 13.21 8.51 0.16
C LYS A 175 12.68 7.09 0.46
N ILE A 176 11.66 6.63 -0.26
CA ILE A 176 11.15 5.26 -0.13
C ILE A 176 12.24 4.23 -0.45
N LYS A 177 13.00 4.42 -1.53
CA LYS A 177 14.14 3.53 -1.87
C LYS A 177 15.17 3.46 -0.74
N SER A 178 15.52 4.59 -0.12
CA SER A 178 16.42 4.63 1.05
C SER A 178 15.82 3.88 2.25
N ILE A 179 14.55 4.09 2.58
CA ILE A 179 13.87 3.38 3.67
C ILE A 179 13.91 1.85 3.44
N VAL A 180 13.59 1.40 2.22
CA VAL A 180 13.58 -0.02 1.83
C VAL A 180 14.98 -0.62 1.88
N ALA A 181 16.02 0.16 1.58
CA ALA A 181 17.41 -0.29 1.70
C ALA A 181 17.87 -0.39 3.16
N GLU A 182 17.35 0.45 4.05
CA GLU A 182 17.81 0.59 5.43
C GLU A 182 17.02 -0.24 6.46
N LYS A 183 15.81 -0.68 6.14
CA LYS A 183 14.87 -1.30 7.10
C LYS A 183 14.34 -2.64 6.62
N THR A 184 13.82 -3.44 7.55
CA THR A 184 12.99 -4.59 7.20
C THR A 184 11.60 -4.10 6.81
N ILE A 185 11.13 -4.47 5.62
CA ILE A 185 9.77 -4.21 5.17
C ILE A 185 8.82 -5.36 5.53
N LEU A 186 7.67 -4.99 6.09
CA LEU A 186 6.56 -5.87 6.40
C LEU A 186 5.36 -5.52 5.52
N PHE A 187 5.07 -6.36 4.54
CA PHE A 187 3.91 -6.20 3.64
C PHE A 187 2.66 -6.84 4.27
N VAL A 188 1.59 -6.06 4.39
CA VAL A 188 0.27 -6.51 4.88
C VAL A 188 -0.83 -5.97 3.98
N GLY A 189 -1.84 -6.78 3.69
CA GLY A 189 -2.98 -6.36 2.86
C GLY A 189 -2.71 -6.34 1.36
N PHE A 190 -1.69 -7.08 0.91
CA PHE A 190 -1.34 -7.21 -0.49
C PHE A 190 -1.91 -8.47 -1.11
N SER A 191 -2.39 -8.35 -2.35
CA SER A 191 -2.84 -9.51 -3.12
C SER A 191 -1.69 -10.16 -3.89
N LEU A 192 -1.93 -11.40 -4.34
CA LEU A 192 -1.00 -12.16 -5.16
C LEU A 192 -0.61 -11.47 -6.47
N ALA A 193 -1.42 -10.53 -6.96
CA ALA A 193 -1.27 -9.89 -8.26
C ALA A 193 -0.79 -8.43 -8.15
N ASP A 194 -0.35 -8.00 -6.97
CA ASP A 194 0.03 -6.60 -6.77
C ASP A 194 1.34 -6.28 -7.49
N GLN A 195 1.21 -5.67 -8.67
CA GLN A 195 2.34 -5.25 -9.50
C GLN A 195 3.27 -4.28 -8.78
N ASN A 196 2.80 -3.59 -7.73
CA ASN A 196 3.63 -2.69 -6.93
C ASN A 196 4.67 -3.45 -6.11
N ILE A 197 4.30 -4.62 -5.56
CA ILE A 197 5.26 -5.50 -4.86
C ILE A 197 6.32 -5.99 -5.83
N ASP A 198 5.91 -6.48 -7.00
CA ASP A 198 6.86 -7.01 -7.97
C ASP A 198 7.78 -5.92 -8.51
N TYR A 199 7.25 -4.72 -8.78
CA TYR A 199 8.06 -3.57 -9.18
C TYR A 199 9.08 -3.20 -8.09
N LEU A 200 8.65 -3.09 -6.83
CA LEU A 200 9.54 -2.78 -5.71
C LEU A 200 10.65 -3.82 -5.56
N ILE A 201 10.28 -5.10 -5.55
CA ILE A 201 11.24 -6.20 -5.39
C ILE A 201 12.23 -6.22 -6.55
N ASN A 202 11.76 -6.07 -7.78
CA ASN A 202 12.62 -6.22 -8.93
C ASN A 202 13.52 -5.00 -9.16
N ASN A 203 13.08 -3.79 -8.82
CA ASN A 203 13.82 -2.56 -9.15
C ASN A 203 14.60 -1.98 -7.97
N VAL A 204 14.06 -2.05 -6.75
CA VAL A 204 14.74 -1.50 -5.56
C VAL A 204 15.58 -2.58 -4.91
N ILE A 205 14.98 -3.73 -4.65
CA ILE A 205 15.56 -4.75 -3.78
C ILE A 205 16.69 -5.52 -4.49
N ARG A 206 16.56 -5.81 -5.79
CA ARG A 206 17.64 -6.48 -6.55
C ARG A 206 18.95 -5.69 -6.55
N SER A 207 18.89 -4.36 -6.54
CA SER A 207 20.09 -3.50 -6.54
C SER A 207 20.94 -3.65 -5.27
N LEU A 208 20.34 -4.12 -4.17
CA LEU A 208 21.00 -4.35 -2.88
C LEU A 208 21.76 -5.68 -2.82
N GLY A 209 21.59 -6.54 -3.83
CA GLY A 209 22.29 -7.81 -3.96
C GLY A 209 22.07 -8.76 -2.77
N SER A 210 23.14 -9.44 -2.35
CA SER A 210 23.08 -10.44 -1.26
C SER A 210 22.98 -9.83 0.14
N ASN A 211 23.25 -8.54 0.32
CA ASN A 211 23.28 -7.86 1.63
C ASN A 211 21.95 -7.20 2.02
N GLN A 212 20.88 -7.40 1.24
CA GLN A 212 19.55 -6.91 1.59
C GLN A 212 19.06 -7.45 2.95
N LYS A 213 18.25 -6.64 3.65
CA LYS A 213 17.52 -7.07 4.85
C LYS A 213 16.43 -8.08 4.50
N GLU A 214 16.03 -8.87 5.49
CA GLU A 214 14.88 -9.79 5.38
C GLU A 214 13.59 -8.97 5.28
N PHE A 215 12.70 -9.37 4.37
CA PHE A 215 11.35 -8.83 4.23
C PHE A 215 10.31 -9.89 4.56
N PHE A 216 9.12 -9.43 4.93
CA PHE A 216 8.02 -10.30 5.35
C PHE A 216 6.76 -9.96 4.57
N LEU A 217 6.05 -10.98 4.08
CA LEU A 217 4.73 -10.82 3.47
C LEU A 217 3.70 -11.61 4.28
N VAL A 218 2.70 -10.91 4.78
CA VAL A 218 1.53 -11.49 5.44
C VAL A 218 0.38 -11.52 4.43
N SER A 219 -0.01 -12.72 4.04
CA SER A 219 -1.15 -12.96 3.18
C SER A 219 -1.72 -14.35 3.45
N PRO A 220 -3.04 -14.56 3.37
CA PRO A 220 -3.61 -15.89 3.49
C PRO A 220 -3.51 -16.66 2.16
N ASN A 221 -3.37 -17.98 2.25
CA ASN A 221 -3.62 -18.95 1.18
C ASN A 221 -2.79 -18.74 -0.11
N MET A 222 -1.54 -18.31 0.01
CA MET A 222 -0.65 -18.14 -1.15
C MET A 222 -0.31 -19.48 -1.82
N PRO A 223 -0.41 -19.60 -3.16
CA PRO A 223 -0.02 -20.79 -3.89
C PRO A 223 1.46 -21.14 -3.69
N PRO A 224 1.84 -22.44 -3.60
CA PRO A 224 3.22 -22.85 -3.34
C PRO A 224 4.25 -22.28 -4.31
N PHE A 225 3.92 -22.15 -5.60
CA PHE A 225 4.85 -21.60 -6.60
C PHE A 225 5.20 -20.13 -6.33
N LYS A 226 4.24 -19.31 -5.87
CA LYS A 226 4.50 -17.91 -5.47
C LYS A 226 5.30 -17.83 -4.18
N VAL A 227 5.03 -18.71 -3.22
CA VAL A 227 5.84 -18.80 -1.99
C VAL A 227 7.31 -19.12 -2.34
N ASN A 228 7.56 -20.02 -3.30
CA ASN A 228 8.91 -20.33 -3.76
C ASN A 228 9.56 -19.14 -4.49
N GLU A 229 8.80 -18.41 -5.30
CA GLU A 229 9.27 -17.19 -5.95
C GLU A 229 9.69 -16.12 -4.91
N LEU A 230 8.88 -15.89 -3.88
CA LEU A 230 9.19 -14.96 -2.78
C LEU A 230 10.47 -15.36 -2.02
N LYS A 231 10.68 -16.65 -1.78
CA LYS A 231 11.92 -17.15 -1.17
C LYS A 231 13.15 -16.80 -2.01
N SER A 232 13.06 -16.93 -3.34
CA SER A 232 14.16 -16.52 -4.23
C SER A 232 14.47 -15.02 -4.16
N LYS A 233 13.45 -14.22 -3.82
CA LYS A 233 13.52 -12.77 -3.60
C LYS A 233 13.85 -12.38 -2.15
N LYS A 234 14.14 -13.35 -1.26
CA LYS A 234 14.36 -13.18 0.19
C LYS A 234 13.20 -12.55 0.96
N VAL A 235 11.98 -12.80 0.50
CA VAL A 235 10.75 -12.43 1.20
C VAL A 235 10.22 -13.64 1.94
N GLU A 236 10.17 -13.56 3.27
CA GLU A 236 9.61 -14.58 4.15
C GLU A 236 8.08 -14.48 4.15
N TYR A 237 7.43 -15.58 3.79
CA TYR A 237 5.97 -15.65 3.74
C TYR A 237 5.37 -16.09 5.08
N ILE A 238 4.35 -15.39 5.54
CA ILE A 238 3.56 -15.71 6.73
C ILE A 238 2.10 -15.94 6.27
N ASN A 239 1.64 -17.19 6.39
CA ASN A 239 0.29 -17.59 5.99
C ASN A 239 -0.75 -17.20 7.06
N MET A 240 -1.17 -15.94 7.03
CA MET A 240 -2.16 -15.37 7.96
C MET A 240 -2.95 -14.25 7.28
N THR A 241 -4.15 -13.95 7.79
CA THR A 241 -4.84 -12.70 7.46
C THR A 241 -4.11 -11.51 8.10
N GLY A 242 -4.31 -10.30 7.56
CA GLY A 242 -3.74 -9.09 8.16
C GLY A 242 -4.29 -8.85 9.56
N GLU A 243 -5.57 -9.12 9.75
CA GLU A 243 -6.31 -9.00 11.01
C GLU A 243 -5.77 -9.90 12.12
N ASP A 244 -5.58 -11.19 11.82
CA ASP A 244 -5.04 -12.16 12.78
C ASP A 244 -3.59 -11.82 13.11
N PHE A 245 -2.81 -11.43 12.10
CA PHE A 245 -1.44 -11.03 12.27
C PHE A 245 -1.30 -9.80 13.19
N ILE A 246 -2.06 -8.73 12.94
CA ILE A 246 -2.06 -7.52 13.77
C ILE A 246 -2.47 -7.85 15.20
N THR A 247 -3.49 -8.70 15.37
CA THR A 247 -3.94 -9.15 16.69
C THR A 247 -2.83 -9.86 17.45
N GLN A 248 -2.12 -10.77 16.78
CA GLN A 248 -1.01 -11.50 17.38
C GLN A 248 0.17 -10.59 17.72
N VAL A 249 0.58 -9.71 16.80
CA VAL A 249 1.70 -8.78 17.02
C VAL A 249 1.40 -7.86 18.19
N HIS A 250 0.20 -7.26 18.21
CA HIS A 250 -0.22 -6.37 19.28
C HIS A 250 -0.19 -7.04 20.65
N SER A 251 -0.70 -8.28 20.74
CA SER A 251 -0.63 -9.08 21.97
C SER A 251 0.81 -9.34 22.41
N GLU A 252 1.69 -9.72 21.48
CA GLU A 252 3.10 -10.03 21.78
C GLU A 252 3.93 -8.80 22.15
N ILE A 253 3.64 -7.64 21.58
CA ILE A 253 4.32 -6.40 21.93
C ILE A 253 3.91 -5.92 23.32
N LYS A 254 2.63 -6.09 23.71
CA LYS A 254 2.13 -5.72 25.06
C LYS A 254 2.55 -6.67 26.18
N LYS A 255 3.02 -7.88 25.89
CA LYS A 255 3.44 -8.88 26.89
C LYS A 255 4.77 -8.55 27.61
N LYS A 256 5.35 -7.37 27.44
CA LYS A 256 6.61 -6.96 28.08
C LYS A 256 6.52 -5.54 28.58
#